data_AF-Q08PI1-F1
#
_entry.id   AF-Q08PI1-F1
#
_cell.length_a   1.000
_cell.length_b   1.000
_cell.length_c   1.000
_cell.angle_alpha   90.00
_cell.angle_beta   90.00
_cell.angle_gamma   90.00
#
_symmetry.space_group_name_H-M   'P 1'
#
loop_
_entity.id
_entity.type
_entity.pdbx_description
1 polymer ?
#
loop_
_entity_poly.entity_id
_entity_poly.type
_entity_poly.pdbx_seq_one_letter_code
_entity_poly.pdbx_strand_id
1 'polypeptide(L)'
;MFYETKSNLRKEQLELMVAGGVTELQPGIESLSTPVLELMDKGTTRLQNIQLIKWCEEFAINVNWNILFGFPGEPPEEYEDMAKLMPSLFHLPPPGGCGRIRLDRFAPYWKSPEKYKLVNVRQKWSYDYVYAMLPPEERRRIAYYFDYDYEDAREPHLYLRDTLQRTEQWRDGYSRGVTLEFQLDGEVPCVLDTRDGTSKKVPLSADGLRILKLLDSIQSSKAVFSKLNEGRTEGEVTEAAFDALLTEFLERGWVIREGVRYLGLVLDRNERQRIIDLKMAAQLGTIDWSRLGAVPAGRPAPAQAVSPH
;
A
#
# COMPACT_ATOMS: atom_id res chain seq x y z
N MET A 1 10.09 10.04 13.37
CA MET A 1 11.16 9.96 12.35
C MET A 1 10.55 9.46 11.04
N PHE A 2 10.98 10.02 9.91
CA PHE A 2 10.42 9.80 8.56
C PHE A 2 11.41 9.07 7.65
N TYR A 3 10.92 8.14 6.83
CA TYR A 3 11.72 7.46 5.80
C TYR A 3 10.92 7.23 4.51
N GLU A 4 11.61 7.34 3.37
CA GLU A 4 11.13 6.81 2.09
C GLU A 4 11.60 5.37 1.90
N THR A 5 10.70 4.48 1.49
CA THR A 5 11.01 3.04 1.34
C THR A 5 10.39 2.44 0.09
N LYS A 6 10.82 1.21 -0.25
CA LYS A 6 10.01 0.34 -1.11
C LYS A 6 8.83 -0.21 -0.31
N SER A 7 7.78 -0.66 -1.01
CA SER A 7 6.57 -1.21 -0.40
C SER A 7 6.62 -2.72 -0.10
N ASN A 8 7.78 -3.37 -0.28
CA ASN A 8 7.99 -4.81 -0.06
C ASN A 8 8.53 -5.17 1.34
N LEU A 9 8.28 -4.32 2.35
CA LEU A 9 8.73 -4.54 3.72
C LEU A 9 8.02 -5.75 4.34
N ARG A 10 8.77 -6.55 5.11
CA ARG A 10 8.21 -7.61 5.97
C ARG A 10 7.73 -7.03 7.30
N LYS A 11 6.81 -7.71 7.96
CA LYS A 11 6.23 -7.26 9.24
C LYS A 11 7.30 -7.03 10.31
N GLU A 12 8.29 -7.91 10.41
CA GLU A 12 9.39 -7.79 11.38
C GLU A 12 10.30 -6.59 11.08
N GLN A 13 10.43 -6.20 9.81
CA GLN A 13 11.17 -4.99 9.44
C GLN A 13 10.42 -3.73 9.89
N LEU A 14 9.08 -3.71 9.80
CA LEU A 14 8.28 -2.62 10.35
C LEU A 14 8.39 -2.56 11.88
N GLU A 15 8.38 -3.70 12.56
CA GLU A 15 8.61 -3.75 14.02
C GLU A 15 9.96 -3.14 14.39
N LEU A 16 11.02 -3.49 13.65
CA LEU A 16 12.35 -2.93 13.86
C LEU A 16 12.38 -1.41 13.64
N MET A 17 11.73 -0.93 12.58
CA MET A 17 11.63 0.51 12.29
C MET A 17 10.92 1.24 13.44
N VAL A 18 9.80 0.68 13.92
CA VAL A 18 9.01 1.24 15.01
C VAL A 18 9.78 1.25 16.33
N ALA A 19 10.50 0.16 16.65
CA ALA A 19 11.39 0.09 17.80
C ALA A 19 12.53 1.14 17.70
N GLY A 20 13.01 1.40 16.48
CA GLY A 20 13.96 2.47 16.17
C GLY A 20 13.37 3.88 16.20
N GLY A 21 12.08 4.06 16.52
CA GLY A 21 11.43 5.38 16.62
C GLY A 21 10.88 5.92 15.29
N VAL A 22 10.72 5.08 14.27
CA VAL A 22 10.00 5.44 13.05
C VAL A 22 8.52 5.62 13.37
N THR A 23 7.97 6.72 12.88
CA THR A 23 6.57 7.11 13.09
C THR A 23 5.86 7.41 11.78
N GLU A 24 6.62 7.56 10.69
CA GLU A 24 6.10 7.95 9.39
C GLU A 24 6.91 7.32 8.25
N LEU A 25 6.21 6.84 7.23
CA LEU A 25 6.78 6.23 6.03
C LEU A 25 6.16 6.83 4.78
N GLN A 26 6.96 6.98 3.74
CA GLN A 26 6.47 7.18 2.37
C GLN A 26 6.95 6.01 1.50
N PRO A 27 6.23 4.87 1.54
CA PRO A 27 6.52 3.77 0.65
C PRO A 27 6.02 4.10 -0.75
N GLY A 28 6.77 3.68 -1.76
CA GLY A 28 6.33 3.87 -3.13
C GLY A 28 5.21 2.90 -3.53
N ILE A 29 3.97 3.13 -3.10
CA ILE A 29 2.82 2.25 -3.37
C ILE A 29 2.28 2.46 -4.79
N GLU A 30 2.02 3.72 -5.15
CA GLU A 30 1.62 4.26 -6.46
C GLU A 30 0.35 3.73 -7.12
N SER A 31 -0.07 2.50 -6.84
CA SER A 31 -1.29 1.91 -7.40
C SER A 31 -1.74 0.70 -6.58
N LEU A 32 -3.03 0.38 -6.67
CA LEU A 32 -3.63 -0.85 -6.16
C LEU A 32 -3.98 -1.82 -7.31
N SER A 33 -3.43 -1.61 -8.51
CA SER A 33 -3.54 -2.53 -9.66
C SER A 33 -2.17 -3.14 -9.98
N THR A 34 -2.08 -4.46 -9.93
CA THR A 34 -0.84 -5.19 -10.27
C THR A 34 -0.43 -4.98 -11.73
N PRO A 35 -1.34 -5.04 -12.73
CA PRO A 35 -0.98 -4.69 -14.11
C PRO A 35 -0.40 -3.28 -14.28
N VAL A 36 -0.94 -2.27 -13.56
CA VAL A 36 -0.37 -0.92 -13.57
C VAL A 36 1.00 -0.88 -12.87
N LEU A 37 1.17 -1.60 -11.75
CA LEU A 37 2.46 -1.71 -11.05
C LEU A 37 3.53 -2.40 -11.91
N GLU A 38 3.15 -3.40 -12.70
CA GLU A 38 4.02 -4.07 -13.67
C GLU A 38 4.42 -3.13 -14.81
N LEU A 39 3.48 -2.34 -15.33
CA LEU A 39 3.77 -1.31 -16.34
C LEU A 39 4.80 -0.29 -15.85
N MET A 40 4.81 -0.03 -14.53
CA MET A 40 5.75 0.87 -13.86
C MET A 40 7.09 0.22 -13.48
N ASP A 41 7.27 -1.08 -13.71
CA ASP A 41 8.41 -1.87 -13.20
C ASP A 41 8.60 -1.70 -11.67
N LYS A 42 7.49 -1.65 -10.93
CA LYS A 42 7.52 -1.42 -9.47
C LYS A 42 8.08 -2.61 -8.70
N GLY A 43 7.84 -3.82 -9.22
CA GLY A 43 8.23 -5.08 -8.58
C GLY A 43 7.39 -5.42 -7.34
N THR A 44 6.18 -4.87 -7.23
CA THR A 44 5.22 -5.15 -6.14
C THR A 44 3.82 -5.41 -6.68
N THR A 45 2.99 -6.09 -5.90
CA THR A 45 1.59 -6.38 -6.25
C THR A 45 0.61 -5.57 -5.40
N ARG A 46 -0.67 -5.53 -5.81
CA ARG A 46 -1.73 -4.88 -5.03
C ARG A 46 -1.80 -5.39 -3.60
N LEU A 47 -1.69 -6.71 -3.42
CA LEU A 47 -1.83 -7.32 -2.10
C LEU A 47 -0.66 -6.90 -1.20
N GLN A 48 0.56 -6.79 -1.73
CA GLN A 48 1.71 -6.34 -0.96
C GLN A 48 1.55 -4.87 -0.50
N ASN A 49 1.08 -4.01 -1.41
CA ASN A 49 0.80 -2.62 -1.07
C ASN A 49 -0.28 -2.50 0.02
N ILE A 50 -1.39 -3.21 -0.11
CA ILE A 50 -2.50 -3.18 0.88
C ILE A 50 -2.05 -3.80 2.22
N GLN A 51 -1.29 -4.89 2.20
CA GLN A 51 -0.74 -5.49 3.41
C GLN A 51 0.17 -4.52 4.16
N LEU A 52 1.04 -3.79 3.44
CA LEU A 52 1.89 -2.76 4.06
C LEU A 52 1.05 -1.64 4.69
N ILE A 53 0.04 -1.12 3.99
CA ILE A 53 -0.87 -0.10 4.53
C ILE A 53 -1.56 -0.62 5.80
N LYS A 54 -2.10 -1.84 5.77
CA LYS A 54 -2.75 -2.49 6.91
C LYS A 54 -1.81 -2.58 8.12
N TRP A 55 -0.59 -3.08 7.94
CA TRP A 55 0.37 -3.19 9.03
C TRP A 55 0.80 -1.83 9.57
N CYS A 56 0.94 -0.81 8.71
CA CYS A 56 1.23 0.56 9.17
C CYS A 56 0.11 1.09 10.07
N GLU A 57 -1.15 0.88 9.70
CA GLU A 57 -2.31 1.25 10.53
C GLU A 57 -2.31 0.52 11.88
N GLU A 58 -2.05 -0.79 11.90
CA GLU A 58 -1.97 -1.58 13.15
C GLU A 58 -0.82 -1.11 14.05
N PHE A 59 0.31 -0.71 13.46
CA PHE A 59 1.51 -0.30 14.18
C PHE A 59 1.56 1.19 14.51
N ALA A 60 0.49 1.93 14.17
CA ALA A 60 0.41 3.39 14.32
C ALA A 60 1.59 4.12 13.64
N ILE A 61 1.93 3.68 12.43
CA ILE A 61 2.87 4.35 11.52
C ILE A 61 2.05 5.17 10.52
N ASN A 62 2.30 6.48 10.44
CA ASN A 62 1.67 7.30 9.41
C ASN A 62 2.24 6.91 8.03
N VAL A 63 1.40 6.47 7.10
CA VAL A 63 1.82 6.04 5.77
C VAL A 63 1.34 7.06 4.73
N ASN A 64 2.29 7.74 4.10
CA ASN A 64 2.01 8.70 3.04
C ASN A 64 2.24 8.03 1.68
N TRP A 65 1.24 8.06 0.81
CA TRP A 65 1.35 7.51 -0.53
C TRP A 65 0.37 8.20 -1.48
N ASN A 66 0.57 8.06 -2.78
CA ASN A 66 -0.31 8.62 -3.81
C ASN A 66 -0.67 7.56 -4.84
N ILE A 67 -1.75 7.78 -5.58
CA ILE A 67 -2.05 7.02 -6.79
C ILE A 67 -1.44 7.75 -7.98
N LEU A 68 -0.61 7.08 -8.76
CA LEU A 68 -0.08 7.61 -10.01
C LEU A 68 -0.88 7.04 -11.19
N PHE A 69 -1.13 7.88 -12.19
CA PHE A 69 -1.87 7.49 -13.40
C PHE A 69 -1.38 8.24 -14.63
N GLY A 70 -1.88 7.87 -15.81
CA GLY A 70 -1.50 8.47 -17.08
C GLY A 70 -0.28 7.80 -17.71
N PHE A 71 0.04 6.56 -17.31
CA PHE A 71 1.14 5.83 -17.92
C PHE A 71 0.82 5.47 -19.38
N PRO A 72 1.77 5.60 -20.31
CA PRO A 72 1.58 5.14 -21.67
C PRO A 72 1.26 3.64 -21.70
N GLY A 73 0.13 3.27 -22.30
CA GLY A 73 -0.30 1.87 -22.37
C GLY A 73 -1.04 1.34 -21.14
N GLU A 74 -1.38 2.18 -20.15
CA GLU A 74 -2.16 1.72 -19.00
C GLU A 74 -3.58 1.26 -19.41
N PRO A 75 -4.11 0.19 -18.80
CA PRO A 75 -5.46 -0.31 -19.10
C PRO A 75 -6.50 0.50 -18.31
N PRO A 76 -7.48 1.16 -18.97
CA PRO A 76 -8.55 1.88 -18.28
C PRO A 76 -9.36 1.01 -17.31
N GLU A 77 -9.58 -0.25 -17.63
CA GLU A 77 -10.35 -1.22 -16.84
C GLU A 77 -9.75 -1.48 -15.44
N GLU A 78 -8.43 -1.31 -15.28
CA GLU A 78 -7.75 -1.49 -13.99
C GLU A 78 -8.14 -0.40 -12.99
N TYR A 79 -8.48 0.80 -13.47
CA TYR A 79 -8.96 1.90 -12.63
C TYR A 79 -10.39 1.66 -12.15
N GLU A 80 -11.23 1.03 -12.98
CA GLU A 80 -12.56 0.60 -12.60
C GLU A 80 -12.51 -0.52 -11.55
N ASP A 81 -11.66 -1.53 -11.75
CA ASP A 81 -11.44 -2.60 -10.76
C ASP A 81 -10.94 -2.05 -9.42
N MET A 82 -9.96 -1.14 -9.47
CA MET A 82 -9.47 -0.45 -8.28
C MET A 82 -10.57 0.35 -7.58
N ALA A 83 -11.43 1.06 -8.33
CA ALA A 83 -12.55 1.81 -7.77
C ALA A 83 -13.59 0.89 -7.08
N LYS A 84 -13.80 -0.34 -7.58
CA LYS A 84 -14.66 -1.35 -6.95
C LYS A 84 -14.06 -1.91 -5.65
N LEU A 85 -12.73 -2.02 -5.59
CA LEU A 85 -12.01 -2.51 -4.41
C LEU A 85 -11.99 -1.48 -3.27
N MET A 86 -11.78 -0.20 -3.58
CA MET A 86 -11.55 0.88 -2.60
C MET A 86 -12.52 0.94 -1.41
N PRO A 87 -13.85 0.75 -1.56
CA PRO A 87 -14.78 0.73 -0.42
C PRO A 87 -14.42 -0.27 0.68
N SER A 88 -13.81 -1.41 0.33
CA SER A 88 -13.34 -2.40 1.31
C SER A 88 -12.15 -1.91 2.15
N LEU A 89 -11.49 -0.83 1.72
CA LEU A 89 -10.26 -0.30 2.33
C LEU A 89 -10.51 0.99 3.11
N PHE A 90 -11.75 1.49 3.20
CA PHE A 90 -12.05 2.81 3.78
C PHE A 90 -11.57 3.02 5.22
N HIS A 91 -11.36 1.95 5.98
CA HIS A 91 -10.81 1.98 7.33
C HIS A 91 -9.27 2.03 7.40
N LEU A 92 -8.59 1.86 6.26
CA LEU A 92 -7.14 1.95 6.15
C LEU A 92 -6.69 3.36 5.74
N PRO A 93 -5.43 3.75 5.99
CA PRO A 93 -4.90 5.04 5.54
C PRO A 93 -5.06 5.27 4.03
N PRO A 94 -5.79 6.33 3.61
CA PRO A 94 -6.03 6.65 2.20
C PRO A 94 -4.79 7.23 1.53
N PRO A 95 -4.74 7.27 0.18
CA PRO A 95 -3.71 8.03 -0.52
C PRO A 95 -3.91 9.54 -0.28
N GLY A 96 -2.81 10.30 -0.30
CA GLY A 96 -2.82 11.76 -0.20
C GLY A 96 -3.47 12.43 -1.42
N GLY A 97 -3.48 11.74 -2.56
CA GLY A 97 -4.20 12.13 -3.76
C GLY A 97 -3.84 11.28 -4.97
N CYS A 98 -4.33 11.69 -6.13
CA CYS A 98 -4.03 11.08 -7.41
C CYS A 98 -3.22 12.05 -8.27
N GLY A 99 -2.03 11.66 -8.70
CA GLY A 99 -1.13 12.47 -9.53
C GLY A 99 -0.95 11.87 -10.92
N ARG A 100 -1.18 12.67 -11.97
CA ARG A 100 -0.79 12.26 -13.32
C ARG A 100 0.73 12.21 -13.39
N ILE A 101 1.30 11.21 -14.05
CA ILE A 101 2.73 11.16 -14.28
C ILE A 101 3.20 12.41 -15.00
N ARG A 102 4.39 12.86 -14.60
CA ARG A 102 5.05 14.01 -15.20
C ARG A 102 6.14 13.53 -16.13
N LEU A 103 6.30 14.22 -17.26
CA LEU A 103 7.41 13.97 -18.16
C LEU A 103 8.62 14.78 -17.71
N ASP A 104 9.51 14.12 -16.98
CA ASP A 104 10.75 14.72 -16.47
C ASP A 104 11.89 14.53 -17.47
N ARG A 105 12.76 15.54 -17.60
CA ARG A 105 13.94 15.44 -18.44
C ARG A 105 14.81 14.27 -18.01
N PHE A 106 15.42 13.61 -19.00
CA PHE A 106 16.27 12.43 -18.83
C PHE A 106 15.55 11.16 -18.39
N ALA A 107 14.24 11.23 -18.09
CA ALA A 107 13.41 10.03 -17.92
C ALA A 107 13.32 9.23 -19.23
N PRO A 108 13.08 7.91 -19.16
CA PRO A 108 12.93 7.08 -20.36
C PRO A 108 11.89 7.62 -21.36
N TYR A 109 10.75 8.10 -20.86
CA TYR A 109 9.69 8.72 -21.66
C TYR A 109 10.15 9.99 -22.39
N TRP A 110 11.09 10.75 -21.82
CA TRP A 110 11.61 11.97 -22.45
C TRP A 110 12.70 11.67 -23.47
N LYS A 111 13.51 10.63 -23.22
CA LYS A 111 14.60 10.23 -24.12
C LYS A 111 14.09 9.59 -25.42
N SER A 112 12.95 8.91 -25.37
CA SER A 112 12.38 8.20 -26.52
C SER A 112 10.84 8.27 -26.51
N PRO A 113 10.23 9.47 -26.58
CA PRO A 113 8.78 9.64 -26.47
C PRO A 113 7.98 8.86 -27.52
N GLU A 114 8.52 8.73 -28.74
CA GLU A 114 7.94 7.97 -29.85
C GLU A 114 7.75 6.49 -29.51
N LYS A 115 8.68 5.88 -28.77
CA LYS A 115 8.56 4.48 -28.32
C LYS A 115 7.33 4.27 -27.44
N TYR A 116 6.91 5.32 -26.73
CA TYR A 116 5.80 5.31 -25.80
C TYR A 116 4.56 6.00 -26.38
N LYS A 117 4.54 6.31 -27.68
CA LYS A 117 3.42 6.98 -28.36
C LYS A 117 3.05 8.32 -27.70
N LEU A 118 4.06 9.03 -27.21
CA LEU A 118 3.93 10.39 -26.68
C LEU A 118 4.29 11.39 -27.78
N VAL A 119 3.41 12.35 -28.04
CA VAL A 119 3.56 13.36 -29.09
C VAL A 119 3.50 14.77 -28.51
N ASN A 120 3.86 15.77 -29.32
CA ASN A 120 3.81 17.20 -28.94
C ASN A 120 4.54 17.51 -27.62
N VAL A 121 5.69 16.86 -27.38
CA VAL A 121 6.50 17.08 -26.17
C VAL A 121 7.02 18.52 -26.14
N ARG A 122 6.63 19.25 -25.10
CA ARG A 122 6.86 20.69 -24.95
C ARG A 122 7.19 21.03 -23.49
N GLN A 123 8.03 22.03 -23.23
CA GLN A 123 8.29 22.44 -21.85
C GLN A 123 7.00 22.89 -21.16
N LYS A 124 6.90 22.69 -19.85
CA LYS A 124 5.81 23.25 -19.05
C LYS A 124 5.73 24.76 -19.26
N TRP A 125 4.51 25.28 -19.40
CA TRP A 125 4.24 26.71 -19.62
C TRP A 125 4.93 27.64 -18.60
N SER A 126 5.15 27.15 -17.37
CA SER A 126 5.81 27.91 -16.30
C SER A 126 7.22 28.33 -16.66
N TYR A 127 7.94 27.56 -17.48
CA TYR A 127 9.26 27.96 -17.99
C TYR A 127 9.15 29.14 -18.97
N ASP A 128 8.10 29.16 -19.80
CA ASP A 128 7.86 30.26 -20.73
C ASP A 128 7.49 31.56 -20.01
N TYR A 129 6.82 31.43 -18.86
CA TYR A 129 6.45 32.56 -18.01
C TYR A 129 7.62 33.09 -17.17
N VAL A 130 8.27 32.23 -16.37
CA VAL A 130 9.32 32.65 -15.42
C VAL A 130 10.58 33.11 -16.15
N TYR A 131 10.93 32.47 -17.27
CA TYR A 131 12.13 32.77 -18.04
C TYR A 131 11.82 33.48 -19.35
N ALA A 132 10.76 34.30 -19.39
CA ALA A 132 10.27 34.99 -20.59
C ALA A 132 11.34 35.83 -21.32
N MET A 133 12.38 36.28 -20.60
CA MET A 133 13.50 37.05 -21.16
C MET A 133 14.54 36.20 -21.91
N LEU A 134 14.51 34.87 -21.77
CA LEU A 134 15.40 33.96 -22.48
C LEU A 134 14.80 33.56 -23.83
N PRO A 135 15.63 33.36 -24.88
CA PRO A 135 15.17 32.81 -26.15
C PRO A 135 14.49 31.44 -25.98
N PRO A 136 13.55 31.04 -26.86
CA PRO A 136 12.84 29.76 -26.77
C PRO A 136 13.75 28.54 -26.61
N GLU A 137 14.85 28.47 -27.34
CA GLU A 137 15.81 27.36 -27.25
C GLU A 137 16.50 27.29 -25.88
N GLU A 138 16.78 28.43 -25.26
CA GLU A 138 17.37 28.47 -23.92
C GLU A 138 16.37 28.07 -22.85
N ARG A 139 15.11 28.53 -22.98
CA ARG A 139 14.00 28.10 -22.10
C ARG A 139 13.80 26.60 -22.19
N ARG A 140 13.79 26.05 -23.41
CA ARG A 140 13.75 24.61 -23.62
C ARG A 140 14.97 23.93 -23.01
N ARG A 141 16.18 24.49 -23.13
CA ARG A 141 17.42 23.95 -22.55
C ARG A 141 17.45 23.96 -21.03
N ILE A 142 16.79 24.88 -20.34
CA ILE A 142 16.72 24.86 -18.86
C ILE A 142 15.52 24.07 -18.33
N ALA A 143 14.51 23.79 -19.17
CA ALA A 143 13.31 23.09 -18.75
C ALA A 143 13.58 21.66 -18.27
N TYR A 144 13.16 21.35 -17.06
CA TYR A 144 13.20 19.99 -16.52
C TYR A 144 11.85 19.26 -16.65
N TYR A 145 10.73 19.99 -16.69
CA TYR A 145 9.38 19.42 -16.78
C TYR A 145 8.73 19.70 -18.13
N PHE A 146 8.09 18.68 -18.69
CA PHE A 146 7.45 18.73 -20.01
C PHE A 146 5.97 18.32 -19.93
N ASP A 147 5.19 18.92 -20.81
CA ASP A 147 3.86 18.46 -21.21
C ASP A 147 3.97 17.61 -22.48
N TYR A 148 2.97 16.77 -22.70
CA TYR A 148 2.86 15.88 -23.85
C TYR A 148 1.40 15.52 -24.09
N ASP A 149 1.12 15.10 -25.32
CA ASP A 149 -0.16 14.54 -25.72
C ASP A 149 0.03 13.04 -26.02
N TYR A 150 -1.04 12.24 -25.93
CA TYR A 150 -0.99 10.85 -26.34
C TYR A 150 -1.34 10.73 -27.82
N GLU A 151 -0.62 9.90 -28.56
CA GLU A 151 -0.89 9.66 -29.99
C GLU A 151 -2.33 9.18 -30.25
N ASP A 152 -2.89 8.40 -29.33
CA ASP A 152 -4.26 7.88 -29.39
C ASP A 152 -5.31 8.83 -28.80
N ALA A 153 -4.92 10.06 -28.46
CA ALA A 153 -5.77 11.07 -27.85
C ALA A 153 -6.50 10.61 -26.57
N ARG A 154 -5.97 9.60 -25.85
CA ARG A 154 -6.56 9.19 -24.56
C ARG A 154 -6.57 10.35 -23.57
N GLU A 155 -7.61 10.40 -22.76
CA GLU A 155 -7.76 11.37 -21.68
C GLU A 155 -7.83 10.63 -20.34
N PRO A 156 -6.69 10.44 -19.64
CA PRO A 156 -6.65 9.61 -18.43
C PRO A 156 -7.63 10.00 -17.34
N HIS A 157 -7.95 11.28 -17.24
CA HIS A 157 -8.91 11.79 -16.28
C HIS A 157 -10.34 11.27 -16.52
N LEU A 158 -10.69 10.79 -17.72
CA LEU A 158 -12.02 10.26 -18.00
C LEU A 158 -12.26 8.91 -17.34
N TYR A 159 -11.32 7.96 -17.48
CA TYR A 159 -11.45 6.65 -16.85
C TYR A 159 -11.06 6.65 -15.37
N LEU A 160 -10.35 7.69 -14.89
CA LEU A 160 -10.00 7.84 -13.48
C LEU A 160 -11.14 8.41 -12.62
N ARG A 161 -12.24 8.90 -13.21
CA ARG A 161 -13.30 9.62 -12.47
C ARG A 161 -13.79 8.86 -11.24
N ASP A 162 -14.08 7.58 -11.41
CA ASP A 162 -14.59 6.74 -10.32
C ASP A 162 -13.52 6.50 -9.25
N THR A 163 -12.27 6.27 -9.66
CA THR A 163 -11.13 6.17 -8.73
C THR A 163 -10.95 7.45 -7.92
N LEU A 164 -11.04 8.64 -8.55
CA LEU A 164 -10.95 9.94 -7.87
C LEU A 164 -12.09 10.10 -6.87
N GLN A 165 -13.32 9.81 -7.28
CA GLN A 165 -14.48 9.89 -6.40
C GLN A 165 -14.34 8.97 -5.19
N ARG A 166 -13.91 7.71 -5.41
CA ARG A 166 -13.68 6.72 -4.36
C ARG A 166 -12.53 7.11 -3.44
N THR A 167 -11.51 7.76 -3.97
CA THR A 167 -10.39 8.30 -3.17
C THR A 167 -10.88 9.36 -2.19
N GLU A 168 -11.72 10.30 -2.64
CA GLU A 168 -12.30 11.31 -1.74
C GLU A 168 -13.24 10.70 -0.69
N GLN A 169 -14.07 9.72 -1.08
CA GLN A 169 -14.91 8.98 -0.13
C GLN A 169 -14.08 8.21 0.90
N TRP A 170 -12.96 7.63 0.48
CA TRP A 170 -12.03 6.95 1.37
C TRP A 170 -11.45 7.93 2.37
N ARG A 171 -10.93 9.07 1.93
CA ARG A 171 -10.37 10.11 2.81
C ARG A 171 -11.38 10.60 3.84
N ASP A 172 -12.59 10.89 3.38
CA ASP A 172 -13.69 11.33 4.22
C ASP A 172 -14.11 10.25 5.24
N GLY A 173 -14.28 9.00 4.81
CA GLY A 173 -14.57 7.86 5.68
C GLY A 173 -13.50 7.62 6.74
N TYR A 174 -12.22 7.59 6.33
CA TYR A 174 -11.10 7.43 7.24
C TYR A 174 -11.03 8.58 8.25
N SER A 175 -11.27 9.82 7.82
CA SER A 175 -11.30 10.98 8.74
C SER A 175 -12.41 10.92 9.78
N ARG A 176 -13.54 10.27 9.48
CA ARG A 176 -14.61 9.97 10.44
C ARG A 176 -14.27 8.81 11.39
N GLY A 177 -13.17 8.10 11.15
CA GLY A 177 -12.76 6.96 11.97
C GLY A 177 -13.59 5.70 11.72
N VAL A 178 -14.05 5.47 10.49
CA VAL A 178 -14.68 4.18 10.15
C VAL A 178 -13.67 3.04 10.35
N THR A 179 -14.14 1.87 10.81
CA THR A 179 -13.26 0.75 11.14
C THR A 179 -13.75 -0.58 10.56
N LEU A 180 -12.80 -1.51 10.45
CA LEU A 180 -13.03 -2.94 10.27
C LEU A 180 -12.02 -3.66 11.17
N GLU A 181 -12.45 -4.11 12.33
CA GLU A 181 -11.54 -4.60 13.37
C GLU A 181 -12.15 -5.75 14.17
N PHE A 182 -11.27 -6.56 14.78
CA PHE A 182 -11.70 -7.53 15.76
C PHE A 182 -12.14 -6.83 17.05
N GLN A 183 -13.26 -7.29 17.60
CA GLN A 183 -13.75 -6.90 18.92
C GLN A 183 -14.26 -8.11 19.70
N LEU A 184 -14.53 -7.90 20.99
CA LEU A 184 -15.29 -8.83 21.81
C LEU A 184 -16.67 -8.23 22.07
N ASP A 185 -17.72 -9.03 21.88
CA ASP A 185 -19.06 -8.73 22.35
C ASP A 185 -19.36 -9.62 23.56
N GLY A 186 -19.09 -9.10 24.75
CA GLY A 186 -18.91 -9.93 25.94
C GLY A 186 -17.66 -10.80 25.80
N GLU A 187 -17.84 -12.12 25.74
CA GLU A 187 -16.76 -13.11 25.54
C GLU A 187 -16.70 -13.63 24.09
N VAL A 188 -17.61 -13.19 23.22
CA VAL A 188 -17.71 -13.71 21.85
C VAL A 188 -16.86 -12.84 20.91
N PRO A 189 -15.86 -13.40 20.21
CA PRO A 189 -15.12 -12.66 19.20
C PRO A 189 -16.03 -12.28 18.03
N CYS A 190 -15.96 -11.03 17.60
CA CYS A 190 -16.72 -10.53 16.47
C CYS A 190 -15.86 -9.59 15.60
N VAL A 191 -16.34 -9.33 14.38
CA VAL A 191 -15.83 -8.23 13.54
C VAL A 191 -16.79 -7.05 13.69
N LEU A 192 -16.26 -5.90 14.09
CA LEU A 192 -16.94 -4.62 13.97
C LEU A 192 -16.62 -4.03 12.60
N ASP A 193 -17.64 -3.76 11.80
CA ASP A 193 -17.54 -3.07 10.52
C ASP A 193 -18.41 -1.82 10.55
N THR A 194 -17.80 -0.66 10.30
CA THR A 194 -18.50 0.63 10.21
C THR A 194 -18.23 1.37 8.90
N ARG A 195 -17.63 0.70 7.91
CA ARG A 195 -17.12 1.33 6.66
C ARG A 195 -18.21 2.00 5.83
N ASP A 196 -19.43 1.47 5.88
CA ASP A 196 -20.60 2.03 5.17
C ASP A 196 -21.38 3.07 5.99
N GLY A 197 -20.87 3.47 7.15
CA GLY A 197 -21.53 4.40 8.07
C GLY A 197 -22.52 3.75 9.04
N THR A 198 -22.77 2.43 8.94
CA THR A 198 -23.59 1.68 9.89
C THR A 198 -22.71 0.77 10.76
N SER A 199 -22.98 0.72 12.06
CA SER A 199 -22.22 -0.16 12.96
C SER A 199 -22.76 -1.59 12.92
N LYS A 200 -21.99 -2.51 12.35
CA LYS A 200 -22.33 -3.93 12.25
C LYS A 200 -21.33 -4.77 13.05
N LYS A 201 -21.83 -5.50 14.05
CA LYS A 201 -21.06 -6.51 14.78
C LYS A 201 -21.47 -7.89 14.29
N VAL A 202 -20.52 -8.66 13.78
CA VAL A 202 -20.76 -10.01 13.26
C VAL A 202 -19.95 -11.01 14.08
N PRO A 203 -20.59 -11.89 14.87
CA PRO A 203 -19.89 -12.93 15.63
C PRO A 203 -19.06 -13.85 14.74
N LEU A 204 -17.91 -14.28 15.25
CA LEU A 204 -17.01 -15.22 14.60
C LEU A 204 -17.05 -16.57 15.29
N SER A 205 -17.06 -17.64 14.50
CA SER A 205 -16.68 -18.96 15.01
C SER A 205 -15.18 -18.99 15.33
N ALA A 206 -14.74 -19.97 16.12
CA ALA A 206 -13.32 -20.17 16.41
C ALA A 206 -12.50 -20.38 15.12
N ASP A 207 -13.06 -21.11 14.15
CA ASP A 207 -12.44 -21.34 12.84
C ASP A 207 -12.39 -20.06 12.00
N GLY A 208 -13.48 -19.29 11.97
CA GLY A 208 -13.53 -18.02 11.26
C GLY A 208 -12.49 -17.02 11.79
N LEU A 209 -12.37 -16.91 13.11
CA LEU A 209 -11.33 -16.10 13.76
C LEU A 209 -9.93 -16.61 13.36
N ARG A 210 -9.67 -17.92 13.44
CA ARG A 210 -8.37 -18.49 13.08
C ARG A 210 -8.01 -18.27 11.61
N ILE A 211 -8.96 -18.39 10.68
CA ILE A 211 -8.75 -18.12 9.26
C ILE A 211 -8.35 -16.64 9.06
N LEU A 212 -9.11 -15.70 9.62
CA LEU A 212 -8.81 -14.28 9.48
C LEU A 212 -7.44 -13.92 10.08
N LYS A 213 -7.05 -14.52 11.21
CA LYS A 213 -5.71 -14.35 11.80
C LYS A 213 -4.61 -14.93 10.92
N LEU A 214 -4.81 -16.11 10.30
CA LEU A 214 -3.85 -16.69 9.37
C LEU A 214 -3.67 -15.85 8.11
N LEU A 215 -4.71 -15.11 7.71
CA LEU A 215 -4.72 -14.18 6.59
C LEU A 215 -4.22 -12.77 6.95
N ASP A 216 -3.64 -12.55 8.14
CA ASP A 216 -2.95 -11.30 8.48
C ASP A 216 -1.81 -10.96 7.50
N SER A 217 -1.21 -11.99 6.91
CA SER A 217 -0.27 -11.90 5.80
C SER A 217 -0.82 -12.59 4.57
N ILE A 218 -0.29 -12.24 3.40
CA ILE A 218 -0.64 -12.85 2.12
C ILE A 218 -0.34 -14.36 2.17
N GLN A 219 -1.38 -15.18 1.99
CA GLN A 219 -1.26 -16.65 1.97
C GLN A 219 -2.07 -17.22 0.80
N SER A 220 -1.75 -18.46 0.39
CA SER A 220 -2.63 -19.22 -0.50
C SER A 220 -3.74 -19.91 0.29
N SER A 221 -4.90 -20.14 -0.33
CA SER A 221 -6.01 -20.87 0.29
C SER A 221 -5.57 -22.24 0.84
N LYS A 222 -4.79 -23.00 0.06
CA LYS A 222 -4.23 -24.30 0.46
C LYS A 222 -3.35 -24.21 1.71
N ALA A 223 -2.52 -23.16 1.83
CA ALA A 223 -1.66 -22.98 2.99
C ALA A 223 -2.48 -22.64 4.25
N VAL A 224 -3.51 -21.79 4.12
CA VAL A 224 -4.41 -21.45 5.22
C VAL A 224 -5.20 -22.68 5.67
N PHE A 225 -5.76 -23.44 4.73
CA PHE A 225 -6.49 -24.68 5.01
C PHE A 225 -5.63 -25.69 5.78
N SER A 226 -4.40 -25.92 5.30
CA SER A 226 -3.45 -26.82 5.97
C SER A 226 -3.12 -26.35 7.39
N LYS A 227 -2.85 -25.05 7.61
CA LYS A 227 -2.54 -24.48 8.93
C LYS A 227 -3.76 -24.43 9.85
N LEU A 228 -4.97 -24.35 9.30
CA LEU A 228 -6.21 -24.37 10.08
C LEU A 228 -6.42 -25.71 10.77
N ASN A 229 -6.12 -26.80 10.05
CA ASN A 229 -6.28 -28.19 10.50
C ASN A 229 -5.03 -28.77 11.16
N GLU A 230 -3.89 -28.09 11.09
CA GLU A 230 -2.67 -28.51 11.77
C GLU A 230 -2.89 -28.72 13.27
N GLY A 231 -2.55 -29.93 13.74
CA GLY A 231 -2.69 -30.35 15.13
C GLY A 231 -4.10 -30.79 15.56
N ARG A 232 -5.09 -30.81 14.66
CA ARG A 232 -6.44 -31.30 14.99
C ARG A 232 -6.52 -32.82 14.82
N THR A 233 -6.99 -33.51 15.85
CA THR A 233 -7.32 -34.94 15.80
C THR A 233 -8.84 -35.19 15.73
N GLU A 234 -9.63 -34.22 16.19
CA GLU A 234 -11.10 -34.20 16.12
C GLU A 234 -11.57 -32.80 15.71
N GLY A 235 -12.70 -32.70 15.01
CA GLY A 235 -13.24 -31.41 14.56
C GLY A 235 -12.41 -30.75 13.43
N GLU A 236 -11.89 -31.56 12.52
CA GLU A 236 -11.23 -31.06 11.31
C GLU A 236 -12.23 -30.26 10.45
N VAL A 237 -11.80 -29.09 9.99
CA VAL A 237 -12.61 -28.26 9.10
C VAL A 237 -12.55 -28.89 7.71
N THR A 238 -13.70 -29.25 7.16
CA THR A 238 -13.79 -29.76 5.79
C THR A 238 -13.49 -28.66 4.78
N GLU A 239 -13.01 -29.04 3.59
CA GLU A 239 -12.74 -28.08 2.51
C GLU A 239 -13.98 -27.26 2.15
N ALA A 240 -15.15 -27.89 2.09
CA ALA A 240 -16.42 -27.21 1.83
C ALA A 240 -16.78 -26.16 2.91
N ALA A 241 -16.53 -26.45 4.19
CA ALA A 241 -16.77 -25.50 5.27
C ALA A 241 -15.77 -24.33 5.25
N PHE A 242 -14.51 -24.61 4.94
CA PHE A 242 -13.48 -23.59 4.75
C PHE A 242 -13.82 -22.66 3.58
N ASP A 243 -14.18 -23.22 2.42
CA ASP A 243 -14.54 -22.45 1.23
C ASP A 243 -15.80 -21.61 1.43
N ALA A 244 -16.78 -22.11 2.18
CA ALA A 244 -17.97 -21.35 2.54
C ALA A 244 -17.63 -20.12 3.39
N LEU A 245 -16.77 -20.28 4.42
CA LEU A 245 -16.30 -19.16 5.24
C LEU A 245 -15.47 -18.17 4.42
N LEU A 246 -14.58 -18.65 3.57
CA LEU A 246 -13.75 -17.78 2.73
C LEU A 246 -14.59 -16.99 1.72
N THR A 247 -15.63 -17.61 1.15
CA THR A 247 -16.60 -16.94 0.27
C THR A 247 -17.35 -15.85 1.02
N GLU A 248 -17.84 -16.14 2.23
CA GLU A 248 -18.50 -15.15 3.07
C GLU A 248 -17.56 -13.96 3.37
N PHE A 249 -16.29 -14.22 3.70
CA PHE A 249 -15.32 -13.15 3.98
C PHE A 249 -15.00 -12.29 2.75
N LEU A 250 -14.98 -12.88 1.55
CA LEU A 250 -14.84 -12.13 0.30
C LEU A 250 -16.06 -11.25 0.04
N GLU A 251 -17.28 -11.79 0.19
CA GLU A 251 -18.54 -11.06 -0.03
C GLU A 251 -18.69 -9.88 0.94
N ARG A 252 -18.23 -10.03 2.18
CA ARG A 252 -18.19 -8.96 3.19
C ARG A 252 -17.04 -7.97 2.99
N GLY A 253 -16.12 -8.24 2.07
CA GLY A 253 -14.90 -7.44 1.90
C GLY A 253 -14.01 -7.45 3.14
N TRP A 254 -14.01 -8.53 3.92
CA TRP A 254 -13.09 -8.75 5.04
C TRP A 254 -11.79 -9.40 4.57
N VAL A 255 -11.84 -10.10 3.45
CA VAL A 255 -10.70 -10.69 2.75
C VAL A 255 -10.75 -10.22 1.31
N ILE A 256 -9.58 -9.99 0.72
CA ILE A 256 -9.40 -9.74 -0.72
C ILE A 256 -8.52 -10.81 -1.33
N ARG A 257 -8.63 -10.99 -2.65
CA ARG A 257 -7.88 -12.00 -3.39
C ARG A 257 -7.21 -11.44 -4.63
N GLU A 258 -6.09 -12.07 -5.00
CA GLU A 258 -5.40 -11.90 -6.28
C GLU A 258 -4.88 -13.26 -6.73
N GLY A 259 -5.48 -13.81 -7.79
CA GLY A 259 -5.24 -15.19 -8.21
C GLY A 259 -5.53 -16.18 -7.07
N VAL A 260 -4.52 -16.96 -6.68
CA VAL A 260 -4.61 -17.97 -5.61
C VAL A 260 -4.26 -17.44 -4.21
N ARG A 261 -3.94 -16.14 -4.11
CA ARG A 261 -3.48 -15.51 -2.86
C ARG A 261 -4.57 -14.64 -2.25
N TYR A 262 -4.61 -14.63 -0.93
CA TYR A 262 -5.62 -13.97 -0.11
C TYR A 262 -4.95 -13.12 0.96
N LEU A 263 -5.62 -12.03 1.34
CA LEU A 263 -5.21 -11.13 2.42
C LEU A 263 -6.45 -10.68 3.22
N GLY A 264 -6.38 -10.79 4.54
CA GLY A 264 -7.38 -10.26 5.46
C GLY A 264 -7.21 -8.76 5.67
N LEU A 265 -8.32 -8.04 5.72
CA LEU A 265 -8.38 -6.59 5.93
C LEU A 265 -8.79 -6.20 7.35
N VAL A 266 -9.23 -7.16 8.16
CA VAL A 266 -9.67 -6.91 9.54
C VAL A 266 -8.46 -6.55 10.41
N LEU A 267 -8.50 -5.39 11.05
CA LEU A 267 -7.44 -4.90 11.92
C LEU A 267 -7.43 -5.64 13.25
N ASP A 268 -6.23 -6.01 13.71
CA ASP A 268 -5.99 -6.50 15.07
C ASP A 268 -5.43 -5.38 15.95
N ARG A 269 -6.29 -4.71 16.72
CA ARG A 269 -5.85 -3.63 17.60
C ARG A 269 -4.97 -4.11 18.76
N ASN A 270 -4.88 -5.42 19.03
CA ASN A 270 -3.91 -5.95 20.00
C ASN A 270 -2.46 -5.79 19.51
N GLU A 271 -2.23 -5.75 18.20
CA GLU A 271 -0.90 -5.47 17.64
C GLU A 271 -0.40 -4.09 18.06
N ARG A 272 -1.30 -3.11 18.21
CA ARG A 272 -0.94 -1.77 18.68
C ARG A 272 -0.37 -1.81 20.10
N GLN A 273 -0.97 -2.62 20.99
CA GLN A 273 -0.46 -2.77 22.36
C GLN A 273 0.92 -3.43 22.35
N ARG A 274 1.09 -4.51 21.58
CA ARG A 274 2.39 -5.19 21.40
C ARG A 274 3.47 -4.23 20.90
N ILE A 275 3.11 -3.33 19.99
CA ILE A 275 4.01 -2.30 19.46
C ILE A 275 4.36 -1.23 20.50
N ILE A 276 3.41 -0.82 21.36
CA ILE A 276 3.68 0.09 22.47
C ILE A 276 4.68 -0.55 23.44
N ASP A 277 4.46 -1.82 23.81
CA ASP A 277 5.34 -2.57 24.70
C ASP A 277 6.75 -2.70 24.10
N LEU A 278 6.83 -2.96 22.78
CA LEU A 278 8.09 -2.97 22.04
C LEU A 278 8.79 -1.61 22.11
N LYS A 279 8.09 -0.50 21.86
CA LYS A 279 8.66 0.85 21.96
C LYS A 279 9.19 1.15 23.37
N MET A 280 8.44 0.77 24.40
CA MET A 280 8.87 0.94 25.80
C MET A 280 10.13 0.14 26.10
N ALA A 281 10.18 -1.14 25.69
CA ALA A 281 11.38 -1.96 25.84
C ALA A 281 12.60 -1.37 25.11
N ALA A 282 12.39 -0.79 23.92
CA ALA A 282 13.46 -0.14 23.15
C ALA A 282 14.05 1.05 23.92
N GLN A 283 13.18 1.91 24.45
CA GLN A 283 13.57 3.09 25.22
C GLN A 283 14.28 2.74 26.54
N LEU A 284 13.88 1.63 27.17
CA LEU A 284 14.52 1.12 28.39
C LEU A 284 15.84 0.38 28.12
N GLY A 285 16.22 0.19 26.85
CA GLY A 285 17.43 -0.53 26.47
C GLY A 285 17.37 -2.04 26.74
N THR A 286 16.17 -2.60 26.89
CA THR A 286 15.94 -4.01 27.23
C THR A 286 15.64 -4.89 26.02
N ILE A 287 15.64 -4.33 24.81
CA ILE A 287 15.47 -5.09 23.56
C ILE A 287 16.76 -5.84 23.21
N ASP A 288 16.61 -7.14 22.99
CA ASP A 288 17.59 -7.93 22.26
C ASP A 288 17.41 -7.71 20.75
N TRP A 289 18.14 -6.73 20.22
CA TRP A 289 18.05 -6.32 18.81
C TRP A 289 18.40 -7.45 17.83
N SER A 290 19.20 -8.43 18.27
CA SER A 290 19.58 -9.58 17.43
C SER A 290 18.38 -10.48 17.12
N ARG A 291 17.39 -10.56 18.03
CA ARG A 291 16.14 -11.32 17.83
C ARG A 291 15.20 -10.66 16.83
N LEU A 292 15.31 -9.36 16.62
CA LEU A 292 14.55 -8.60 15.62
C LEU A 292 15.27 -8.54 14.26
N GLY A 293 16.35 -9.32 14.09
CA GLY A 293 17.11 -9.37 12.84
C GLY A 293 17.94 -8.11 12.57
N ALA A 294 18.17 -7.26 13.58
CA ALA A 294 19.03 -6.10 13.44
C ALA A 294 20.50 -6.54 13.42
N VAL A 295 21.22 -6.17 12.36
CA VAL A 295 22.68 -6.28 12.31
C VAL A 295 23.25 -4.95 12.77
N PRO A 296 24.13 -4.91 13.80
CA PRO A 296 24.79 -3.68 14.20
C PRO A 296 25.45 -3.02 12.99
N ALA A 297 25.29 -1.70 12.84
CA ALA A 297 26.04 -0.98 11.83
C ALA A 297 27.54 -1.25 12.08
N GLY A 298 28.21 -1.88 11.11
CA GLY A 298 29.66 -2.06 11.17
C GLY A 298 30.30 -0.69 11.42
N ARG A 299 31.35 -0.65 12.25
CA ARG A 299 32.11 0.60 12.49
C ARG A 299 32.36 1.27 11.14
N PRO A 300 32.10 2.59 10.99
CA PRO A 300 32.46 3.28 9.77
C PRO A 300 33.91 2.96 9.45
N ALA A 301 34.18 2.56 8.20
CA ALA A 301 35.54 2.36 7.74
C ALA A 301 36.35 3.62 8.12
N PRO A 302 37.58 3.48 8.66
CA PRO A 302 38.39 4.64 8.97
C PRO A 302 38.44 5.52 7.73
N ALA A 303 38.17 6.82 7.90
CA ALA A 303 38.17 7.79 6.83
C ALA A 303 39.42 7.56 5.97
N GLN A 304 39.23 7.23 4.69
CA GLN A 304 40.36 7.14 3.78
C GLN A 304 41.07 8.49 3.83
N ALA A 305 42.31 8.48 4.32
CA ALA A 305 43.15 9.65 4.31
C ALA A 305 43.23 10.13 2.86
N VAL A 306 42.79 11.35 2.63
CA VAL A 306 43.01 12.04 1.37
C VAL A 306 44.51 12.20 1.22
N SER A 307 45.12 11.43 0.32
CA SER A 307 46.52 11.64 -0.06
C SER A 307 46.65 13.05 -0.66
N PRO A 308 47.61 13.87 -0.21
CA PRO A 308 47.91 15.10 -0.90
C PRO A 308 48.72 14.79 -2.17
N HIS A 309 48.41 15.56 -3.22
CA HIS A 309 49.01 15.65 -4.55
C HIS A 309 48.37 14.84 -5.67
#